data_AF-A0A7G8WCU5-F1
#
_entry.id   AF-A0A7G8WCU5-F1
#
_cell.length_a   1.000
_cell.length_b   1.000
_cell.length_c   1.000
_cell.angle_alpha   90.00
_cell.angle_beta   90.00
_cell.angle_gamma   90.00
#
_symmetry.space_group_name_H-M   'P 1'
#
loop_
_entity.id
_entity.type
_entity.pdbx_description
1 polymer ?
#
loop_
_entity_poly.entity_id
_entity_poly.type
_entity_poly.pdbx_seq_one_letter_code
_entity_poly.pdbx_strand_id
1 'polypeptide(L)'
;MNNELIEQKSWWQRNWKWFVPLSGILLITISVFISSGMGGIGADLAQAYSDTELYENALKKAKSDQKVIDLLGEIEPIDKLTILEGEVHFTNNNQTVNSSIRLKGTKGKARMDIKADKINNEWNYKIINVRIKNPPEKKQTIEIIKTE
;
A
#
# COMPACT_ATOMS: atom_id res chain seq x y z
N MET A 1 -26.35 -46.81 -44.61
CA MET A 1 -25.25 -46.30 -43.76
C MET A 1 -25.76 -45.01 -43.15
N ASN A 2 -26.17 -45.05 -41.88
CA ASN A 2 -26.79 -43.90 -41.22
C ASN A 2 -25.72 -43.26 -40.35
N ASN A 3 -25.18 -42.12 -40.78
CA ASN A 3 -24.29 -41.32 -39.95
C ASN A 3 -25.14 -40.57 -38.92
N GLU A 4 -25.22 -41.10 -37.70
CA GLU A 4 -25.76 -40.36 -36.57
C GLU A 4 -24.79 -39.24 -36.19
N LEU A 5 -25.18 -38.00 -36.48
CA LEU A 5 -24.48 -36.81 -35.99
C LEU A 5 -24.67 -36.74 -34.47
N ILE A 6 -23.65 -37.11 -33.72
CA ILE A 6 -23.62 -36.94 -32.27
C ILE A 6 -23.61 -35.43 -32.01
N GLU A 7 -24.76 -34.83 -31.68
CA GLU A 7 -24.82 -33.45 -31.22
C GLU A 7 -24.06 -33.32 -29.89
N GLN A 8 -22.86 -32.75 -29.96
CA GLN A 8 -22.09 -32.37 -28.79
C GLN A 8 -22.83 -31.23 -28.06
N LYS A 9 -23.44 -31.55 -26.92
CA LYS A 9 -24.06 -30.54 -26.04
C LYS A 9 -23.05 -29.44 -25.73
N SER A 10 -23.48 -28.17 -25.87
CA SER A 10 -22.61 -27.03 -25.61
C SER A 10 -22.13 -27.01 -24.15
N TRP A 11 -20.93 -26.45 -23.91
CA TRP A 11 -20.35 -26.34 -22.56
C TRP A 11 -21.32 -25.70 -21.56
N TRP A 12 -22.13 -24.76 -22.04
CA TRP A 12 -23.19 -24.11 -21.28
C TRP A 12 -24.24 -25.09 -20.78
N GLN A 13 -24.82 -25.93 -21.65
CA GLN A 13 -25.83 -26.91 -21.25
C GLN A 13 -25.31 -27.94 -20.24
N ARG A 14 -24.01 -28.23 -20.25
CA ARG A 14 -23.38 -29.19 -19.34
C ARG A 14 -23.09 -28.60 -17.96
N ASN A 15 -22.67 -27.34 -17.88
CA ASN A 15 -22.17 -26.72 -16.66
C ASN A 15 -23.12 -25.68 -16.03
N TRP A 16 -24.20 -25.29 -16.72
CA TRP A 16 -25.14 -24.24 -16.28
C TRP A 16 -25.63 -24.42 -14.84
N LYS A 17 -25.95 -25.66 -14.45
CA LYS A 17 -26.45 -25.99 -13.10
C LYS A 17 -25.48 -25.63 -11.97
N TRP A 18 -24.18 -25.59 -12.24
CA TRP A 18 -23.14 -25.22 -11.28
C TRP A 18 -22.61 -23.81 -11.51
N PHE A 19 -22.52 -23.38 -12.77
CA PHE A 19 -22.03 -22.06 -13.15
C PHE A 19 -22.92 -20.92 -12.62
N VAL A 20 -24.25 -21.07 -12.73
CA VAL A 20 -25.20 -20.06 -12.24
C VAL A 20 -25.10 -19.85 -10.73
N PRO A 21 -25.17 -20.89 -9.87
CA PRO A 21 -25.02 -20.70 -8.44
C PRO A 21 -23.62 -20.20 -8.06
N LEU A 22 -22.53 -20.67 -8.71
CA LEU A 22 -21.19 -20.14 -8.45
C LEU A 22 -21.09 -18.65 -8.78
N SER A 23 -21.60 -18.25 -9.94
CA SER A 23 -21.60 -16.84 -10.37
C SER A 23 -22.42 -15.98 -9.42
N GLY A 24 -23.57 -16.48 -8.94
CA GLY A 24 -24.40 -15.79 -7.95
C GLY A 24 -23.66 -15.57 -6.63
N ILE A 25 -23.03 -16.62 -6.10
CA ILE A 25 -22.20 -16.54 -4.88
C ILE A 25 -21.05 -15.55 -5.08
N LEU A 26 -20.36 -15.61 -6.22
CA LEU A 26 -19.27 -14.68 -6.53
C LEU A 26 -19.76 -13.22 -6.54
N LEU A 27 -20.88 -12.93 -7.20
CA LEU A 27 -21.44 -11.58 -7.23
C LEU A 27 -21.85 -11.11 -5.82
N ILE A 28 -22.44 -11.97 -5.00
CA ILE A 28 -22.79 -11.64 -3.61
C ILE A 28 -21.52 -11.35 -2.81
N THR A 29 -20.48 -12.18 -2.93
CA THR A 29 -19.21 -11.96 -2.22
C THR A 29 -18.54 -10.65 -2.62
N ILE A 30 -18.53 -10.31 -3.91
CA ILE A 30 -18.00 -9.03 -4.41
C ILE A 30 -18.84 -7.87 -3.87
N SER A 31 -20.17 -7.98 -3.88
CA SER A 31 -21.09 -6.96 -3.38
C SER A 31 -20.86 -6.69 -1.89
N VAL A 32 -20.75 -7.76 -1.08
CA VAL A 32 -20.45 -7.67 0.35
C VAL A 32 -19.08 -7.02 0.56
N PHE A 33 -18.06 -7.43 -0.20
CA PHE A 33 -16.70 -6.91 -0.09
C PHE A 33 -16.59 -5.40 -0.44
N ILE A 34 -17.33 -4.94 -1.45
CA ILE A 34 -17.39 -3.51 -1.78
C ILE A 34 -18.13 -2.74 -0.68
N SER A 35 -19.23 -3.30 -0.15
CA SER A 35 -20.04 -2.67 0.89
C SER A 35 -19.41 -2.66 2.28
N SER A 36 -18.43 -3.52 2.55
CA SER A 36 -17.79 -3.66 3.88
C SER A 36 -16.78 -2.55 4.21
N GLY A 37 -16.56 -1.59 3.30
CA GLY A 37 -15.56 -0.53 3.47
C GLY A 37 -14.13 -0.94 3.12
N MET A 38 -13.89 -2.22 2.79
CA MET A 38 -12.58 -2.70 2.32
C MET A 38 -12.16 -2.12 0.96
N GLY A 39 -13.09 -1.56 0.19
CA GLY A 39 -12.77 -0.80 -1.03
C GLY A 39 -11.84 0.40 -0.78
N GLY A 40 -11.80 0.93 0.45
CA GLY A 40 -10.92 2.05 0.82
C GLY A 40 -9.43 1.71 0.70
N ILE A 41 -9.01 0.47 1.01
CA ILE A 41 -7.59 0.09 0.97
C ILE A 41 -7.04 0.14 -0.45
N GLY A 42 -7.81 -0.33 -1.43
CA GLY A 42 -7.40 -0.26 -2.84
C GLY A 42 -7.32 1.17 -3.36
N ALA A 43 -8.28 2.01 -2.98
CA ALA A 43 -8.28 3.44 -3.31
C ALA A 43 -7.10 4.18 -2.66
N ASP A 44 -6.80 3.89 -1.39
CA ASP A 44 -5.69 4.47 -0.65
C ASP A 44 -4.33 4.10 -1.27
N LEU A 45 -4.15 2.84 -1.67
CA LEU A 45 -2.94 2.40 -2.39
C LEU A 45 -2.82 3.07 -3.77
N ALA A 46 -3.92 3.18 -4.52
CA ALA A 46 -3.91 3.87 -5.82
C ALA A 46 -3.56 5.37 -5.66
N GLN A 47 -4.10 6.02 -4.63
CA GLN A 47 -3.76 7.40 -4.29
C GLN A 47 -2.29 7.53 -3.89
N ALA A 48 -1.77 6.64 -3.05
CA ALA A 48 -0.36 6.61 -2.65
C ALA A 48 0.60 6.45 -3.83
N TYR A 49 0.25 5.62 -4.81
CA TYR A 49 1.06 5.42 -6.01
C TYR A 49 1.10 6.64 -6.93
N SER A 50 0.04 7.46 -6.87
CA SER A 50 -0.08 8.68 -7.66
C SER A 50 0.60 9.87 -6.98
N ASP A 51 0.70 9.86 -5.65
CA ASP A 51 1.26 10.94 -4.84
C ASP A 51 2.70 10.62 -4.40
N THR A 52 3.62 10.57 -5.37
CA THR A 52 5.05 10.25 -5.12
C THR A 52 5.74 11.32 -4.28
N GLU A 53 5.31 12.58 -4.39
CA GLU A 53 5.90 13.73 -3.69
C GLU A 53 5.82 13.59 -2.16
N LEU A 54 4.74 13.01 -1.63
CA LEU A 54 4.60 12.68 -0.20
C LEU A 54 5.78 11.84 0.31
N TYR A 55 6.14 10.81 -0.45
CA TYR A 55 7.14 9.84 -0.03
C TYR A 55 8.56 10.36 -0.29
N GLU A 56 8.79 10.99 -1.44
CA GLU A 56 10.09 11.57 -1.79
C GLU A 56 10.50 12.69 -0.84
N ASN A 57 9.57 13.58 -0.48
CA ASN A 57 9.88 14.68 0.43
C ASN A 57 10.09 14.18 1.87
N ALA A 58 9.33 13.17 2.31
CA ALA A 58 9.59 12.49 3.58
C ALA A 58 10.99 11.83 3.60
N LEU A 59 11.37 11.14 2.51
CA LEU A 59 12.68 10.53 2.37
C LEU A 59 13.81 11.55 2.39
N LYS A 60 13.66 12.68 1.70
CA LYS A 60 14.65 13.77 1.71
C LYS A 60 14.90 14.26 3.15
N LYS A 61 13.83 14.44 3.93
CA LYS A 61 13.93 14.82 5.35
C LYS A 61 14.63 13.75 6.19
N ALA A 62 14.28 12.48 6.00
CA ALA A 62 14.96 11.38 6.68
C ALA A 62 16.46 11.28 6.29
N LYS A 63 16.81 11.54 5.02
CA LYS A 63 18.20 11.55 4.53
C LYS A 63 19.02 12.75 5.03
N SER A 64 18.37 13.82 5.49
CA SER A 64 19.06 14.97 6.09
C SER A 64 19.44 14.77 7.55
N ASP A 65 18.92 13.73 8.20
CA ASP A 65 19.24 13.40 9.59
C ASP A 65 20.49 12.50 9.65
N GLN A 66 21.53 12.99 10.33
CA GLN A 66 22.81 12.28 10.42
C GLN A 66 22.67 10.92 11.10
N LYS A 67 21.83 10.80 12.12
CA LYS A 67 21.63 9.54 12.86
C LYS A 67 20.99 8.47 11.97
N VAL A 68 20.08 8.88 11.08
CA VAL A 68 19.49 7.98 10.07
C VAL A 68 20.58 7.46 9.13
N ILE A 69 21.42 8.34 8.58
CA ILE A 69 22.50 7.97 7.65
C ILE A 69 23.56 7.09 8.34
N ASP A 70 23.91 7.37 9.59
CA ASP A 70 24.89 6.58 10.33
C ASP A 70 24.43 5.13 10.52
N LEU A 71 23.13 4.94 10.79
CA LEU A 71 22.53 3.64 11.08
C LEU A 71 22.12 2.87 9.82
N LEU A 72 21.60 3.53 8.80
CA LEU A 72 21.10 2.89 7.57
C LEU A 72 22.08 2.96 6.41
N GLY A 73 23.05 3.89 6.43
CA GLY A 73 23.95 4.16 5.31
C GLY A 73 23.23 4.87 4.16
N GLU A 74 23.68 4.62 2.94
CA GLU A 74 22.96 5.05 1.74
C GLU A 74 21.61 4.33 1.65
N ILE A 75 20.52 5.11 1.56
CA ILE A 75 19.14 4.61 1.51
C ILE A 75 18.67 4.57 0.05
N GLU A 76 18.15 3.41 -0.36
CA GLU A 76 17.54 3.19 -1.67
C GLU A 76 16.38 4.17 -1.94
N PRO A 77 16.13 4.54 -3.21
CA PRO A 77 14.95 5.32 -3.56
C PRO A 77 13.67 4.54 -3.24
N ILE A 78 12.58 5.27 -2.97
CA ILE A 78 11.28 4.66 -2.71
C ILE A 78 10.69 4.20 -4.04
N ASP A 79 10.42 2.91 -4.14
CA ASP A 79 9.70 2.30 -5.26
C ASP A 79 8.26 1.93 -4.87
N LYS A 80 7.46 1.50 -5.86
CA LYS A 80 6.06 1.10 -5.62
C LYS A 80 5.95 -0.10 -4.67
N LEU A 81 6.90 -1.03 -4.74
CA LEU A 81 6.91 -2.20 -3.85
C LEU A 81 7.13 -1.79 -2.39
N THR A 82 7.95 -0.77 -2.16
CA THR A 82 8.21 -0.22 -0.82
C THR A 82 6.94 0.37 -0.19
N ILE A 83 6.09 1.01 -1.00
CA ILE A 83 4.78 1.52 -0.58
C ILE A 83 3.82 0.34 -0.33
N LEU A 84 3.80 -0.66 -1.21
CA LEU A 84 2.93 -1.83 -1.11
C LEU A 84 3.20 -2.70 0.12
N GLU A 85 4.48 -2.86 0.50
CA GLU A 85 4.90 -3.60 1.70
C GLU A 85 4.65 -2.83 3.01
N GLY A 86 4.06 -1.65 2.87
CA GLY A 86 3.70 -0.73 3.93
C GLY A 86 2.21 -0.77 4.27
N GLU A 87 1.79 0.30 4.93
CA GLU A 87 0.40 0.62 5.22
C GLU A 87 0.18 2.06 4.79
N VAL A 88 -1.01 2.35 4.25
CA VAL A 88 -1.41 3.71 3.94
C VAL A 88 -2.90 3.84 4.23
N HIS A 89 -3.24 4.94 4.87
CA HIS A 89 -4.62 5.28 5.14
C HIS A 89 -4.84 6.77 4.87
N PHE A 90 -5.73 7.06 3.93
CA PHE A 90 -6.16 8.42 3.66
C PHE A 90 -7.50 8.69 4.36
N THR A 91 -7.62 9.91 4.89
CA THR A 91 -8.82 10.41 5.55
C THR A 91 -9.08 11.84 5.12
N ASN A 92 -10.26 12.36 5.46
CA ASN A 92 -10.67 13.74 5.13
C ASN A 92 -10.52 14.04 3.62
N ASN A 93 -11.16 13.23 2.77
CA ASN A 93 -11.10 13.37 1.31
C ASN A 93 -9.67 13.40 0.74
N ASN A 94 -8.82 12.46 1.16
CA ASN A 94 -7.41 12.35 0.77
C ASN A 94 -6.53 13.54 1.17
N GLN A 95 -6.99 14.39 2.09
CA GLN A 95 -6.21 15.51 2.60
C GLN A 95 -5.34 15.12 3.79
N THR A 96 -5.69 14.09 4.54
CA THR A 96 -4.87 13.62 5.67
C THR A 96 -4.39 12.21 5.39
N VAL A 97 -3.10 11.96 5.59
CA VAL A 97 -2.49 10.65 5.36
C VAL A 97 -1.76 10.15 6.60
N ASN A 98 -1.94 8.87 6.91
CA ASN A 98 -1.09 8.10 7.80
C ASN A 98 -0.51 6.94 7.00
N SER A 99 0.81 6.90 6.85
CA SER A 99 1.48 5.86 6.07
C SER A 99 2.71 5.33 6.80
N SER A 100 2.99 4.05 6.62
CA SER A 100 4.24 3.41 7.04
C SER A 100 4.85 2.68 5.86
N ILE A 101 6.07 3.02 5.46
CA ILE A 101 6.78 2.36 4.36
C ILE A 101 8.07 1.70 4.84
N ARG A 102 8.58 0.73 4.09
CA ARG A 102 9.91 0.17 4.36
C ARG A 102 11.01 1.15 3.93
N LEU A 103 12.13 1.17 4.63
CA LEU A 103 13.36 1.77 4.15
C LEU A 103 14.45 0.70 4.11
N LYS A 104 15.19 0.64 3.00
CA LYS A 104 16.35 -0.23 2.81
C LYS A 104 17.57 0.65 2.64
N GLY A 105 18.57 0.41 3.47
CA GLY A 105 19.87 1.05 3.32
C GLY A 105 20.98 0.02 3.33
N THR A 106 22.15 0.45 2.86
CA THR A 106 23.37 -0.39 2.77
C THR A 106 23.80 -1.01 4.09
N LYS A 107 23.47 -0.39 5.24
CA LYS A 107 23.83 -0.87 6.58
C LYS A 107 22.67 -1.50 7.36
N GLY A 108 21.44 -1.42 6.87
CA GLY A 108 20.28 -1.83 7.66
C GLY A 108 18.92 -1.66 7.00
N LYS A 109 17.88 -2.03 7.73
CA LYS A 109 16.47 -1.89 7.31
C LYS A 109 15.68 -1.14 8.37
N ALA A 110 14.78 -0.28 7.93
CA ALA A 110 13.89 0.47 8.81
C ALA A 110 12.45 0.50 8.26
N ARG A 111 11.56 1.08 9.04
CA ARG A 111 10.27 1.58 8.58
C ARG A 111 10.18 3.08 8.82
N MET A 112 9.64 3.83 7.86
CA MET A 112 9.36 5.24 8.00
C MET A 112 7.86 5.44 8.18
N ASP A 113 7.47 6.03 9.30
CA ASP A 113 6.08 6.39 9.58
C ASP A 113 5.89 7.87 9.28
N ILE A 114 4.82 8.19 8.54
CA ILE A 114 4.51 9.50 8.00
C ILE A 114 3.09 9.85 8.41
N LYS A 115 2.92 11.03 9.02
CA LYS A 115 1.61 11.67 9.18
C LYS A 115 1.68 13.06 8.58
N ALA A 116 0.82 13.35 7.62
CA ALA A 116 0.81 14.63 6.92
C ALA A 116 -0.59 15.08 6.56
N ASP A 117 -0.76 16.40 6.42
CA ASP A 117 -1.96 17.03 5.88
C ASP A 117 -1.63 17.79 4.61
N LYS A 118 -2.54 17.73 3.63
CA LYS A 118 -2.44 18.44 2.36
C LYS A 118 -3.09 19.81 2.52
N ILE A 119 -2.27 20.86 2.48
CA ILE A 119 -2.72 22.25 2.59
C ILE A 119 -2.23 22.98 1.33
N ASN A 120 -3.14 23.64 0.61
CA ASN A 120 -2.81 24.34 -0.64
C ASN A 120 -2.08 23.46 -1.66
N ASN A 121 -2.47 22.18 -1.76
CA ASN A 121 -1.87 21.17 -2.63
C ASN A 121 -0.43 20.74 -2.26
N GLU A 122 0.07 21.15 -1.10
CA GLU A 122 1.37 20.73 -0.57
C GLU A 122 1.22 19.87 0.70
N TRP A 123 2.13 18.92 0.89
CA TRP A 123 2.15 18.06 2.07
C TRP A 123 2.86 18.73 3.25
N ASN A 124 2.09 19.02 4.30
CA ASN A 124 2.58 19.49 5.57
C ASN A 124 2.76 18.31 6.54
N TYR A 125 4.00 18.01 6.90
CA TYR A 125 4.34 16.87 7.74
C TYR A 125 4.17 17.19 9.21
N LYS A 126 3.31 16.43 9.89
CA LYS A 126 3.15 16.46 11.34
C LYS A 126 4.10 15.48 12.03
N ILE A 127 4.29 14.31 11.44
CA ILE A 127 5.16 13.27 11.99
C ILE A 127 5.98 12.65 10.85
N ILE A 128 7.29 12.53 11.07
CA ILE A 128 8.16 11.63 10.32
C ILE A 128 9.03 10.90 11.33
N ASN A 129 8.84 9.59 11.45
CA ASN A 129 9.63 8.74 12.34
C ASN A 129 10.31 7.64 11.56
N VAL A 130 11.59 7.38 11.84
CA VAL A 130 12.34 6.26 11.27
C VAL A 130 12.59 5.21 12.36
N ARG A 131 11.93 4.06 12.23
CA ARG A 131 12.07 2.90 13.13
C ARG A 131 13.08 1.92 12.57
N ILE A 132 14.29 1.89 13.12
CA ILE A 132 15.30 0.90 12.77
C ILE A 132 14.80 -0.49 13.16
N LYS A 133 14.81 -1.43 12.21
CA LYS A 133 14.35 -2.81 12.40
C LYS A 133 15.50 -3.82 12.37
N ASN A 134 16.49 -3.58 11.51
CA ASN A 134 17.66 -4.42 11.36
C ASN A 134 18.91 -3.55 11.21
N PRO A 135 20.00 -3.85 11.94
CA PRO A 135 20.14 -4.99 12.84
C PRO A 135 19.45 -4.78 14.21
N PRO A 136 19.01 -5.85 14.90
CA PRO A 136 18.16 -5.75 16.09
C PRO A 136 18.83 -5.05 17.27
N GLU A 137 20.15 -5.15 17.41
CA GLU A 137 20.93 -4.47 18.45
C GLU A 137 20.93 -2.94 18.31
N LYS A 138 20.59 -2.41 17.13
CA LYS A 138 20.45 -0.98 16.86
C LYS A 138 18.99 -0.52 16.78
N LYS A 139 18.04 -1.36 17.20
CA LYS A 139 16.60 -1.09 17.13
C LYS A 139 16.25 0.14 17.97
N GLN A 140 15.83 1.20 17.31
CA GLN A 140 15.39 2.45 17.91
C GLN A 140 14.48 3.21 16.96
N THR A 141 13.77 4.21 17.48
CA THR A 141 13.00 5.17 16.69
C THR A 141 13.73 6.50 16.68
N ILE A 142 13.84 7.11 15.51
CA ILE A 142 14.40 8.44 15.30
C ILE A 142 13.24 9.33 14.89
N GLU A 143 12.92 10.32 15.72
CA GLU A 143 11.90 11.32 15.41
C GLU A 143 12.54 12.42 14.56
N ILE A 144 12.13 12.54 13.30
CA ILE A 144 12.66 13.52 12.33
C ILE A 144 11.81 14.79 12.35
N ILE A 145 10.48 14.62 12.39
CA ILE A 145 9.52 15.70 12.57
C ILE A 145 8.48 15.24 13.59
N LYS A 146 8.15 16.14 14.51
CA LYS A 146 7.05 15.98 15.45
C LYS A 146 6.50 17.36 15.79
N THR A 147 5.39 17.70 15.17
CA THR A 147 4.63 18.91 15.50
C THR A 147 3.55 18.51 16.51
N GLU A 148 3.55 19.17 17.67
CA GLU A 148 2.54 19.00 18.72
C GLU A 148 1.15 19.49 18.27
#